data_AF-A0A2U1MBY3-F1
#
_entry.id   AF-A0A2U1MBY3-F1
#
_cell.length_a   1.000
_cell.length_b   1.000
_cell.length_c   1.000
_cell.angle_alpha   90.00
_cell.angle_beta   90.00
_cell.angle_gamma   90.00
#
_symmetry.space_group_name_H-M   'P 1'
#
loop_
_entity.id
_entity.type
_entity.pdbx_description
1 polymer ?
#
loop_
_entity_poly.entity_id
_entity_poly.type
_entity_poly.pdbx_seq_one_letter_code
_entity_poly.pdbx_strand_id
1 'polypeptide(L)'
;MFNRSRSKYTYLQKASYISFGSVIVIKNKPCEVRTFEETRHINYSFEKTRDISYSSKLKFVAHDIFDGKEYTLQVKADGYCECPYVYDTEYEITHISTDGRLSLITENGEVRAPLSLSLAALPQPHEPPNDPRCHDDCGDDCHLDFLTQHIKRFREGKLLFADVKFAMGREQVCGIIERPG
;
A
#
# COMPACT_ATOMS: atom_id res chain seq x y z
N MET A 1 -24.27 -6.45 -17.44
CA MET A 1 -24.38 -7.46 -16.37
C MET A 1 -23.20 -7.28 -15.42
N PHE A 2 -23.39 -6.61 -14.28
CA PHE A 2 -22.34 -6.52 -13.26
C PHE A 2 -22.52 -7.70 -12.30
N ASN A 3 -21.58 -8.64 -12.35
CA ASN A 3 -21.57 -9.85 -11.53
C ASN A 3 -21.51 -9.46 -10.04
N ARG A 4 -22.60 -9.67 -9.31
CA ARG A 4 -22.74 -9.36 -7.87
C ARG A 4 -22.28 -10.56 -7.01
N SER A 5 -21.01 -10.97 -7.11
CA SER A 5 -20.37 -11.60 -5.95
C SER A 5 -19.65 -10.50 -5.19
N ARG A 6 -20.34 -9.85 -4.24
CA ARG A 6 -19.66 -8.95 -3.30
C ARG A 6 -18.57 -9.77 -2.61
N SER A 7 -17.33 -9.37 -2.80
CA SER A 7 -16.20 -9.99 -2.13
C SER A 7 -16.32 -9.72 -0.63
N LYS A 8 -16.08 -10.72 0.22
CA LYS A 8 -16.01 -10.54 1.68
C LYS A 8 -14.91 -9.55 2.11
N TYR A 9 -14.08 -9.11 1.17
CA TYR A 9 -12.95 -8.21 1.38
C TYR A 9 -13.22 -6.76 0.97
N THR A 10 -14.39 -6.44 0.42
CA THR A 10 -14.66 -5.11 -0.12
C THR A 10 -16.05 -4.60 0.25
N TYR A 11 -16.20 -3.27 0.24
CA TYR A 11 -17.46 -2.57 0.41
C TYR A 11 -17.62 -1.46 -0.64
N LEU A 12 -18.83 -0.94 -0.81
CA LEU A 12 -19.10 0.16 -1.73
C LEU A 12 -19.16 1.49 -0.97
N GLN A 13 -18.46 2.50 -1.49
CA GLN A 13 -18.49 3.87 -0.98
C GLN A 13 -18.82 4.84 -2.12
N LYS A 14 -19.60 5.88 -1.84
CA LYS A 14 -19.87 6.93 -2.84
C LYS A 14 -18.56 7.58 -3.26
N ALA A 15 -18.37 7.77 -4.55
CA ALA A 15 -17.15 8.34 -5.12
C ALA A 15 -16.86 9.74 -4.55
N SER A 16 -17.91 10.54 -4.28
CA SER A 16 -17.80 11.86 -3.65
C SER A 16 -17.24 11.86 -2.21
N TYR A 17 -17.19 10.71 -1.54
CA TYR A 17 -16.63 10.57 -0.18
C TYR A 17 -15.23 9.97 -0.17
N ILE A 18 -14.67 9.64 -1.33
CA ILE A 18 -13.29 9.18 -1.44
C ILE A 18 -12.37 10.41 -1.34
N SER A 19 -11.39 10.35 -0.43
CA SER A 19 -10.41 11.41 -0.20
C SER A 19 -8.98 10.94 -0.50
N PHE A 20 -8.02 11.87 -0.44
CA PHE A 20 -6.61 11.53 -0.32
C PHE A 20 -6.40 10.50 0.82
N GLY A 21 -5.54 9.50 0.58
CA GLY A 21 -5.25 8.42 1.52
C GLY A 21 -6.31 7.31 1.59
N SER A 22 -7.49 7.49 0.98
CA SER A 22 -8.49 6.40 0.90
C SER A 22 -7.96 5.26 0.04
N VAL A 23 -8.25 4.02 0.39
CA VAL A 23 -7.93 2.85 -0.45
C VAL A 23 -9.14 2.46 -1.27
N ILE A 24 -8.96 2.33 -2.59
CA ILE A 24 -9.98 1.92 -3.55
C ILE A 24 -9.48 0.78 -4.42
N VAL A 25 -10.40 -0.03 -4.95
CA VAL A 25 -10.07 -1.13 -5.86
C VAL A 25 -9.99 -0.59 -7.28
N ILE A 26 -8.80 -0.66 -7.90
CA ILE A 26 -8.59 -0.34 -9.31
C ILE A 26 -7.99 -1.55 -9.99
N LYS A 27 -8.65 -2.06 -11.05
CA LYS A 27 -8.21 -3.28 -11.78
C LYS A 27 -7.91 -4.46 -10.85
N ASN A 28 -8.80 -4.70 -9.87
CA ASN A 28 -8.69 -5.77 -8.87
C ASN A 28 -7.44 -5.68 -7.97
N LYS A 29 -6.92 -4.46 -7.77
CA LYS A 29 -5.80 -4.16 -6.88
C LYS A 29 -6.21 -3.13 -5.85
N PRO A 30 -5.79 -3.27 -4.59
CA PRO A 30 -6.03 -2.26 -3.56
C PRO A 30 -5.04 -1.09 -3.75
N CYS A 31 -5.55 0.09 -4.06
CA CYS A 31 -4.73 1.27 -4.37
C CYS A 31 -5.09 2.45 -3.45
N GLU A 32 -4.08 3.05 -2.83
CA GLU A 32 -4.20 4.26 -2.01
C GLU A 32 -4.25 5.50 -2.91
N VAL A 33 -5.29 6.32 -2.75
CA VAL A 33 -5.51 7.54 -3.54
C VAL A 33 -4.46 8.59 -3.18
N ARG A 34 -3.69 9.01 -4.19
CA ARG A 34 -2.66 10.05 -4.08
C ARG A 34 -3.13 11.40 -4.60
N THR A 35 -3.93 11.43 -5.64
CA THR A 35 -4.53 12.67 -6.16
C THR A 35 -5.90 12.39 -6.77
N PHE A 36 -6.74 13.42 -6.87
CA PHE A 36 -8.00 13.34 -7.57
C PHE A 36 -8.39 14.67 -8.22
N GLU A 37 -9.08 14.58 -9.34
CA GLU A 37 -9.56 15.73 -10.11
C GLU A 37 -11.07 15.57 -10.39
N GLU A 38 -11.85 16.63 -10.19
CA GLU A 38 -13.25 16.70 -10.61
C GLU A 38 -13.37 17.43 -11.95
N THR A 39 -13.93 16.77 -12.95
CA THR A 39 -14.30 17.40 -14.23
C THR A 39 -15.81 17.52 -14.34
N ARG A 40 -16.32 18.74 -14.51
CA ARG A 40 -17.75 19.00 -14.70
C ARG A 40 -18.07 19.08 -16.19
N HIS A 41 -19.01 18.26 -16.66
CA HIS A 41 -19.56 18.36 -18.01
C HIS A 41 -20.98 18.93 -17.98
N ILE A 42 -21.24 19.89 -18.87
CA ILE A 42 -22.57 20.45 -19.12
C ILE A 42 -23.01 19.92 -20.48
N ASN A 43 -24.09 19.13 -20.51
CA ASN A 43 -24.67 18.67 -21.77
C ASN A 43 -25.91 19.50 -22.09
N TYR A 44 -25.91 20.14 -23.26
CA TYR A 44 -27.07 20.85 -23.82
C TYR A 44 -27.73 19.99 -24.90
N SER A 45 -29.04 19.73 -24.77
CA SER A 45 -29.85 19.15 -25.83
C SER A 45 -30.68 20.24 -26.51
N PHE A 46 -30.52 20.40 -27.82
CA PHE A 46 -31.29 21.37 -28.62
C PHE A 46 -32.70 20.87 -28.99
N GLU A 47 -32.95 19.57 -28.87
CA GLU A 47 -34.21 18.94 -29.31
C GLU A 47 -35.33 19.01 -28.25
N LYS A 48 -34.97 19.24 -26.98
CA LYS A 48 -35.91 19.48 -25.89
C LYS A 48 -35.52 20.77 -25.19
N THR A 49 -36.27 21.83 -25.46
CA THR A 49 -36.14 23.12 -24.79
C THR A 49 -36.25 22.92 -23.28
N ARG A 50 -35.08 22.98 -22.58
CA ARG A 50 -34.83 23.00 -21.11
C ARG A 50 -34.17 21.77 -20.46
N ASP A 51 -33.61 20.81 -21.19
CA ASP A 51 -32.80 19.76 -20.56
C ASP A 51 -31.30 20.14 -20.51
N ILE A 52 -30.91 20.86 -19.44
CA ILE A 52 -29.50 21.03 -19.05
C ILE A 52 -29.17 19.92 -18.06
N SER A 53 -28.26 19.01 -18.43
CA SER A 53 -27.76 17.99 -17.50
C SER A 53 -26.32 18.28 -17.10
N TYR A 54 -26.07 18.21 -15.79
CA TYR A 54 -24.73 18.29 -15.21
C TYR A 54 -24.27 16.87 -14.90
N SER A 55 -23.15 16.44 -15.48
CA SER A 55 -22.49 15.20 -15.08
C SER A 55 -21.06 15.51 -14.67
N SER A 56 -20.77 15.38 -13.38
CA SER A 56 -19.40 15.44 -12.86
C SER A 56 -18.76 14.06 -12.95
N LYS A 57 -17.50 14.02 -13.37
CA LYS A 57 -16.65 12.83 -13.33
C LYS A 57 -15.49 13.10 -12.39
N LEU A 58 -15.16 12.12 -11.56
CA LEU A 58 -14.00 12.10 -10.70
C LEU A 58 -12.95 11.20 -11.34
N LYS A 59 -11.71 11.69 -11.42
CA LYS A 59 -10.53 10.93 -11.84
C LYS A 59 -9.61 10.79 -10.64
N PHE A 60 -9.42 9.56 -10.16
CA PHE A 60 -8.50 9.23 -9.08
C PHE A 60 -7.19 8.72 -9.67
N VAL A 61 -6.06 9.20 -9.16
CA VAL A 61 -4.75 8.58 -9.34
C VAL A 61 -4.33 7.98 -7.99
N ALA A 62 -4.03 6.69 -8.00
CA ALA A 62 -3.79 5.90 -6.80
C ALA A 62 -2.63 4.94 -7.02
N HIS A 63 -1.90 4.60 -5.95
CA HIS A 63 -0.78 3.68 -5.98
C HIS A 63 -1.16 2.38 -5.28
N ASP A 64 -0.86 1.23 -5.89
CA ASP A 64 -1.07 -0.08 -5.26
C ASP A 64 -0.29 -0.17 -3.95
N ILE A 65 -0.97 -0.56 -2.87
CA ILE A 65 -0.39 -0.57 -1.52
C ILE A 65 0.68 -1.65 -1.32
N PHE A 66 0.83 -2.59 -2.26
CA PHE A 66 1.79 -3.69 -2.18
C PHE A 66 2.99 -3.51 -3.11
N ASP A 67 2.78 -3.03 -4.34
CA ASP A 67 3.86 -2.88 -5.33
C ASP A 67 4.16 -1.41 -5.71
N GLY A 68 3.40 -0.45 -5.19
CA GLY A 68 3.60 0.98 -5.44
C GLY A 68 3.25 1.44 -6.85
N LYS A 69 2.76 0.55 -7.73
CA LYS A 69 2.47 0.91 -9.11
C LYS A 69 1.27 1.84 -9.20
N GLU A 70 1.38 2.82 -10.08
CA GLU A 70 0.31 3.80 -10.30
C GLU A 70 -0.84 3.26 -11.16
N TYR A 71 -2.05 3.59 -10.75
CA TYR A 71 -3.30 3.27 -11.42
C TYR A 71 -4.24 4.48 -11.42
N THR A 72 -5.10 4.55 -12.43
CA THR A 72 -6.12 5.60 -12.56
C THR A 72 -7.51 4.99 -12.66
N LEU A 73 -8.48 5.59 -11.98
CA LEU A 73 -9.90 5.26 -12.07
C LEU A 73 -10.72 6.51 -12.39
N GLN A 74 -11.59 6.43 -13.38
CA GLN A 74 -12.57 7.48 -13.67
C GLN A 74 -13.98 6.96 -13.38
N VAL A 75 -14.73 7.70 -12.56
CA VAL A 75 -16.09 7.35 -12.14
C VAL A 75 -16.97 8.59 -12.16
N LYS A 76 -18.29 8.43 -12.23
CA LYS A 76 -19.20 9.57 -12.04
C LYS A 76 -19.16 10.01 -10.58
N ALA A 77 -19.35 11.30 -10.31
CA ALA A 77 -19.31 11.83 -8.94
C ALA A 77 -20.43 11.25 -8.04
N ASP A 78 -21.59 10.93 -8.62
CA ASP A 78 -22.72 10.24 -7.98
C ASP A 78 -22.59 8.71 -7.99
N GLY A 79 -21.51 8.19 -8.58
CA GLY A 79 -21.19 6.78 -8.64
C GLY A 79 -20.63 6.22 -7.33
N TYR A 80 -20.26 4.95 -7.38
CA TYR A 80 -19.66 4.23 -6.26
C TYR A 80 -18.29 3.69 -6.66
N CYS A 81 -17.37 3.72 -5.71
CA CYS A 81 -16.10 3.01 -5.76
C CYS A 81 -16.19 1.76 -4.88
N GLU A 82 -15.49 0.71 -5.29
CA GLU A 82 -15.23 -0.43 -4.42
C GLU A 82 -14.01 -0.12 -3.55
N CYS A 83 -14.13 -0.34 -2.24
CA CYS A 83 -13.11 -0.06 -1.24
C CYS A 83 -12.75 -1.37 -0.53
N PRO A 84 -11.47 -1.74 -0.43
CA PRO A 84 -11.06 -2.92 0.30
C PRO A 84 -11.03 -2.65 1.81
N TYR A 85 -11.29 -3.70 2.60
CA TYR A 85 -10.85 -3.72 3.99
C TYR A 85 -9.33 -3.92 4.01
N VAL A 86 -8.62 -3.01 4.68
CA VAL A 86 -7.17 -3.04 4.86
C VAL A 86 -6.89 -3.15 6.35
N TYR A 87 -6.02 -4.08 6.72
CA TYR A 87 -5.58 -4.29 8.09
C TYR A 87 -4.06 -4.26 8.14
N ASP A 88 -3.53 -3.61 9.16
CA ASP A 88 -2.10 -3.61 9.47
C ASP A 88 -1.92 -4.34 10.80
N THR A 89 -0.91 -5.20 10.88
CA THR A 89 -0.62 -5.98 12.07
C THR A 89 0.88 -6.17 12.20
N GLU A 90 1.38 -5.91 13.40
CA GLU A 90 2.78 -6.13 13.75
C GLU A 90 2.96 -7.55 14.30
N TYR A 91 4.02 -8.23 13.87
CA TYR A 91 4.42 -9.52 14.42
C TYR A 91 5.87 -9.46 14.87
N GLU A 92 6.18 -10.04 16.02
CA GLU A 92 7.57 -10.11 16.48
C GLU A 92 8.36 -11.08 15.60
N ILE A 93 9.54 -10.65 15.19
CA ILE A 93 10.45 -11.43 14.35
C ILE A 93 11.35 -12.25 15.27
N THR A 94 11.27 -13.58 15.15
CA THR A 94 12.12 -14.53 15.91
C THR A 94 13.32 -15.03 15.12
N HIS A 95 13.27 -14.91 13.79
CA HIS A 95 14.39 -15.26 12.92
C HIS A 95 14.29 -14.55 11.57
N ILE A 96 15.44 -14.09 11.05
CA ILE A 96 15.59 -13.53 9.72
C ILE A 96 16.58 -14.40 8.94
N SER A 97 16.10 -15.01 7.85
CA SER A 97 16.92 -15.80 6.94
C SER A 97 17.59 -14.91 5.88
N THR A 98 18.73 -15.35 5.35
CA THR A 98 19.50 -14.61 4.33
C THR A 98 18.80 -14.52 2.97
N ASP A 99 17.76 -15.32 2.74
CA ASP A 99 16.88 -15.27 1.58
C ASP A 99 15.68 -14.32 1.78
N GLY A 100 15.59 -13.63 2.92
CA GLY A 100 14.52 -12.70 3.24
C GLY A 100 13.27 -13.35 3.83
N ARG A 101 13.32 -14.62 4.26
CA ARG A 101 12.23 -15.25 5.02
C ARG A 101 12.27 -14.82 6.50
N LEU A 102 11.10 -14.46 7.03
CA LEU A 102 10.89 -14.03 8.41
C LEU A 102 10.09 -15.08 9.15
N SER A 103 10.59 -15.53 10.30
CA SER A 103 9.83 -16.32 11.25
C SER A 103 9.14 -15.37 12.23
N LEU A 104 7.83 -15.49 12.35
CA LEU A 104 6.98 -14.53 13.04
C LEU A 104 6.22 -15.19 14.18
N ILE A 105 6.07 -14.48 15.29
CA ILE A 105 5.17 -14.86 16.38
C ILE A 105 4.15 -13.75 16.62
N THR A 106 2.96 -14.17 17.05
CA THR A 106 1.92 -13.25 17.52
C THR A 106 2.25 -12.72 18.91
N GLU A 107 1.56 -11.66 19.32
CA GLU A 107 1.66 -11.09 20.67
C GLU A 107 1.31 -12.12 21.78
N ASN A 108 0.53 -13.15 21.45
CA ASN A 108 0.18 -14.24 22.36
C ASN A 108 1.23 -15.37 22.39
N GLY A 109 2.34 -15.23 21.67
CA GLY A 109 3.40 -16.24 21.56
C GLY A 109 3.11 -17.38 20.58
N GLU A 110 2.04 -17.31 19.79
CA GLU A 110 1.74 -18.32 18.77
C GLU A 110 2.61 -18.12 17.53
N VAL A 111 3.24 -19.19 17.06
CA VAL A 111 4.08 -19.20 15.85
C VAL A 111 3.22 -19.12 14.60
N ARG A 112 3.56 -18.19 13.69
CA ARG A 112 2.92 -18.06 12.38
C ARG A 112 3.70 -18.76 11.28
N ALA A 113 3.01 -18.98 10.16
CA ALA A 113 3.68 -19.35 8.92
C ALA A 113 4.70 -18.27 8.53
N PRO A 114 5.92 -18.64 8.10
CA PRO A 114 6.94 -17.68 7.70
C PRO A 114 6.47 -16.84 6.51
N LEU A 115 6.76 -15.54 6.55
CA LEU A 115 6.51 -14.62 5.45
C LEU A 115 7.82 -14.19 4.81
N SER A 116 7.78 -13.90 3.51
CA SER A 116 8.94 -13.39 2.78
C SER A 116 8.86 -11.88 2.62
N LEU A 117 9.99 -11.21 2.80
CA LEU A 117 10.17 -9.83 2.38
C LEU A 117 10.11 -9.75 0.85
N SER A 118 9.41 -8.76 0.34
CA SER A 118 9.43 -8.47 -1.09
C SER A 118 10.74 -7.78 -1.45
N LEU A 119 11.78 -8.56 -1.77
CA LEU A 119 13.12 -8.03 -2.11
C LEU A 119 13.08 -7.01 -3.25
N ALA A 120 12.16 -7.17 -4.21
CA ALA A 120 11.97 -6.25 -5.33
C ALA A 120 11.37 -4.89 -4.92
N ALA A 121 10.75 -4.80 -3.75
CA ALA A 121 10.16 -3.58 -3.20
C ALA A 121 11.04 -2.93 -2.12
N LEU A 122 12.22 -3.50 -1.83
CA LEU A 122 13.12 -2.95 -0.84
C LEU A 122 13.86 -1.71 -1.38
N PRO A 123 14.13 -0.72 -0.51
CA PRO A 123 14.97 0.40 -0.90
C PRO A 123 16.37 -0.10 -1.26
N GLN A 124 16.90 0.37 -2.38
CA GLN A 124 18.27 0.09 -2.74
C GLN A 124 19.23 0.84 -1.81
N PRO A 125 20.36 0.22 -1.43
CA PRO A 125 21.42 0.93 -0.71
C PRO A 125 21.89 2.13 -1.54
N HIS A 126 22.40 3.16 -0.88
CA HIS A 126 23.02 4.26 -1.62
C HIS A 126 24.43 3.89 -2.08
N GLU A 127 24.76 4.33 -3.29
CA GLU A 127 26.03 4.02 -3.95
C GLU A 127 26.99 5.23 -3.92
N PRO A 128 28.11 5.18 -3.19
CA PRO A 128 29.11 6.25 -3.23
C PRO A 128 29.80 6.30 -4.62
N PRO A 129 30.41 7.44 -5.02
CA PRO A 129 30.72 8.62 -4.21
C PRO A 129 29.73 9.81 -4.34
N ASN A 130 28.71 9.72 -5.20
CA ASN A 130 27.85 10.86 -5.56
C ASN A 130 26.37 10.69 -5.16
N ASP A 131 26.04 9.76 -4.25
CA ASP A 131 24.68 9.66 -3.73
C ASP A 131 24.45 10.72 -2.64
N PRO A 132 23.46 11.63 -2.80
CA PRO A 132 23.18 12.67 -1.81
C PRO A 132 22.70 12.13 -0.45
N ARG A 133 22.36 10.83 -0.37
CA ARG A 133 22.02 10.13 0.88
C ARG A 133 23.28 9.67 1.64
N CYS A 134 24.43 9.64 0.96
CA CYS A 134 25.74 9.35 1.53
C CYS A 134 26.40 10.68 1.94
N HIS A 135 26.52 10.94 3.23
CA HIS A 135 27.26 12.07 3.77
C HIS A 135 28.40 11.59 4.68
N ASP A 136 29.39 12.44 4.96
CA ASP A 136 30.61 12.05 5.68
C ASP A 136 30.34 11.41 7.07
N ASP A 137 29.22 11.75 7.71
CA ASP A 137 28.75 11.14 8.97
C ASP A 137 27.80 9.91 8.80
N CYS A 138 27.66 9.32 7.60
CA CYS A 138 26.82 8.13 7.46
C CYS A 138 27.53 6.93 8.11
N GLY A 139 26.93 6.38 9.17
CA GLY A 139 27.52 5.24 9.88
C GLY A 139 27.63 4.02 8.98
N ASP A 140 28.60 3.14 9.24
CA ASP A 140 29.03 2.01 8.36
C ASP A 140 27.90 1.14 7.75
N ASP A 141 26.73 1.10 8.38
CA ASP A 141 25.56 0.32 7.94
C ASP A 141 24.71 1.01 6.86
N CYS A 142 25.07 2.24 6.47
CA CYS A 142 24.39 3.05 5.47
C CYS A 142 24.50 2.42 4.04
N HIS A 143 25.56 1.64 3.80
CA HIS A 143 25.84 0.98 2.52
C HIS A 143 25.34 -0.47 2.41
N LEU A 144 24.87 -1.06 3.50
CA LEU A 144 24.35 -2.42 3.49
C LEU A 144 22.96 -2.44 2.86
N ASP A 145 22.64 -3.52 2.14
CA ASP A 145 21.28 -3.73 1.69
C ASP A 145 20.34 -3.88 2.90
N PHE A 146 19.07 -3.55 2.69
CA PHE A 146 18.06 -3.53 3.74
C PHE A 146 18.02 -4.84 4.54
N LEU A 147 18.16 -6.00 3.89
CA LEU A 147 18.10 -7.29 4.58
C LEU A 147 19.33 -7.50 5.45
N THR A 148 20.53 -7.27 4.91
CA THR A 148 21.78 -7.40 5.66
C THR A 148 21.81 -6.48 6.89
N GLN A 149 21.31 -5.24 6.74
CA GLN A 149 21.20 -4.30 7.86
C GLN A 149 20.31 -4.86 9.00
N HIS A 150 19.13 -5.40 8.68
CA HIS A 150 18.21 -5.92 9.70
C HIS A 150 18.68 -7.26 10.30
N ILE A 151 19.37 -8.10 9.52
CA ILE A 151 20.03 -9.29 10.05
C ILE A 151 21.09 -8.91 11.09
N LYS A 152 21.90 -7.87 10.82
CA LYS A 152 22.91 -7.39 11.76
C LYS A 152 22.26 -6.90 13.06
N ARG A 153 21.25 -6.04 12.96
CA ARG A 153 20.50 -5.53 14.13
C ARG A 153 19.86 -6.66 14.95
N PHE A 154 19.30 -7.66 14.29
CA PHE A 154 18.75 -8.83 14.97
C PHE A 154 19.82 -9.58 15.77
N ARG A 155 21.01 -9.78 15.19
CA ARG A 155 22.15 -10.44 15.87
C ARG A 155 22.71 -9.63 17.04
N GLU A 156 22.58 -8.31 16.99
CA GLU A 156 22.93 -7.40 18.09
C GLU A 156 21.91 -7.44 19.25
N GLY A 157 20.83 -8.23 19.13
CA GLY A 157 19.82 -8.39 20.16
C GLY A 157 18.71 -7.34 20.11
N LYS A 158 18.55 -6.63 19.00
CA LYS A 158 17.45 -5.68 18.81
C LYS A 158 16.12 -6.43 18.64
N LEU A 159 15.07 -5.90 19.28
CA LEU A 159 13.70 -6.39 19.09
C LEU A 159 13.13 -5.82 17.81
N LEU A 160 12.85 -6.71 16.85
CA LEU A 160 12.35 -6.36 15.53
C LEU A 160 10.94 -6.89 15.34
N PHE A 161 10.09 -6.09 14.72
CA PHE A 161 8.72 -6.41 14.38
C PHE A 161 8.50 -6.27 12.88
N ALA A 162 7.79 -7.20 12.26
CA ALA A 162 7.36 -7.10 10.88
C ALA A 162 6.00 -6.39 10.83
N ASP A 163 5.91 -5.28 10.10
CA ASP A 163 4.63 -4.67 9.75
C ASP A 163 4.05 -5.40 8.54
N VAL A 164 2.91 -6.07 8.74
CA VAL A 164 2.27 -6.89 7.73
C VAL A 164 0.91 -6.28 7.38
N LYS A 165 0.78 -5.88 6.12
CA LYS A 165 -0.46 -5.35 5.56
C LYS A 165 -1.27 -6.47 4.92
N PHE A 166 -2.56 -6.52 5.23
CA PHE A 166 -3.52 -7.42 4.62
C PHE A 166 -4.59 -6.62 3.86
N ALA A 167 -4.84 -7.00 2.60
CA ALA A 167 -5.94 -6.49 1.81
C ALA A 167 -6.36 -7.49 0.75
N MET A 168 -7.67 -7.62 0.51
CA MET A 168 -8.22 -8.45 -0.57
C MET A 168 -7.76 -9.92 -0.57
N GLY A 169 -7.48 -10.50 0.61
CA GLY A 169 -7.02 -11.89 0.72
C GLY A 169 -5.51 -12.09 0.54
N ARG A 170 -4.74 -10.99 0.37
CA ARG A 170 -3.29 -11.00 0.29
C ARG A 170 -2.69 -10.35 1.54
N GLU A 171 -1.64 -10.96 2.07
CA GLU A 171 -0.75 -10.35 3.07
C GLU A 171 0.63 -10.10 2.47
N GLN A 172 1.30 -9.04 2.95
CA GLN A 172 2.67 -8.73 2.58
C GLN A 172 3.37 -7.98 3.72
N VAL A 173 4.64 -8.29 3.95
CA VAL A 173 5.49 -7.49 4.83
C VAL A 173 5.79 -6.17 4.15
N CYS A 174 5.36 -5.06 4.76
CA CYS A 174 5.54 -3.70 4.27
C CYS A 174 6.72 -2.99 4.92
N GLY A 175 7.15 -3.44 6.10
CA GLY A 175 8.29 -2.85 6.80
C GLY A 175 8.81 -3.72 7.94
N ILE A 176 9.98 -3.35 8.45
CA ILE A 176 10.52 -3.85 9.72
C ILE A 176 10.66 -2.66 10.66
N ILE A 177 10.15 -2.82 11.88
CA ILE A 177 10.14 -1.81 12.93
C ILE A 177 11.06 -2.29 14.05
N GLU A 178 12.00 -1.45 14.46
CA GLU A 178 12.80 -1.66 15.67
C GLU A 178 12.06 -1.06 16.86
N ARG A 179 11.93 -1.83 17.95
CA ARG A 179 11.38 -1.34 19.21
C ARG A 179 12.49 -1.28 20.27
N PRO A 180 12.46 -0.29 21.18
CA PRO A 180 13.32 -0.32 22.35
C PRO A 180 12.98 -1.56 23.19
N GLY A 181 14.02 -2.32 23.56
CA GLY A 181 13.92 -3.44 24.49
C GLY A 181 14.05 -3.01 25.94
#